data_AF-A0AA41W9J7-F1
#
_entry.id   AF-A0AA41W9J7-F1
#
_cell.length_a   1.000
_cell.length_b   1.000
_cell.length_c   1.000
_cell.angle_alpha   90.00
_cell.angle_beta   90.00
_cell.angle_gamma   90.00
#
_symmetry.space_group_name_H-M   'P 1'
#
loop_
_entity.id
_entity.type
_entity.pdbx_description
1 polymer ?
#
loop_
_entity_poly.entity_id
_entity_poly.type
_entity_poly.pdbx_seq_one_letter_code
_entity_poly.pdbx_strand_id
1 'polypeptide(L)'
;MKASEFDKKFDDGEDILKNLDLSKAKRSTQETKRVNVDFPSWMIDSLDREASRVGVTRQSIIKVWLAERLENLQSHHVKHG
;
A
#
# COMPACT_ATOMS: atom_id res chain seq x y z
N MET A 1 10.87 -5.05 -28.32
CA MET A 1 11.08 -6.47 -28.67
C MET A 1 9.76 -7.21 -28.61
N LYS A 2 9.69 -8.45 -29.11
CA LYS A 2 8.51 -9.31 -28.91
C LYS A 2 8.50 -9.82 -27.47
N ALA A 3 7.32 -9.96 -26.86
CA ALA A 3 7.17 -10.42 -25.48
C ALA A 3 7.89 -11.75 -25.21
N SER A 4 7.79 -12.70 -26.14
CA SER A 4 8.47 -14.00 -26.07
C SER A 4 10.00 -13.93 -26.00
N GLU A 5 10.61 -12.88 -26.55
CA GLU A 5 12.05 -12.67 -26.52
C GLU A 5 12.48 -11.97 -25.22
N PHE A 6 11.61 -11.14 -24.66
CA PHE A 6 11.80 -10.50 -23.36
C PHE A 6 11.75 -11.52 -22.24
N ASP A 7 10.73 -12.39 -22.24
CA ASP A 7 10.54 -13.43 -21.22
C ASP A 7 11.73 -14.37 -21.18
N LYS A 8 12.20 -14.82 -22.35
CA LYS A 8 13.39 -15.67 -22.44
C LYS A 8 14.63 -15.02 -21.84
N LYS A 9 14.89 -13.74 -22.16
CA LYS A 9 16.04 -13.00 -21.63
C LYS A 9 15.94 -12.76 -20.12
N PHE A 10 14.73 -12.56 -19.61
CA PHE A 10 14.48 -12.46 -18.18
C PHE A 10 14.76 -13.78 -17.46
N ASP A 11 14.24 -14.90 -18.00
CA ASP A 11 14.41 -16.24 -17.42
C ASP A 11 15.88 -16.73 -17.50
N ASP A 12 16.60 -16.34 -18.55
CA ASP A 12 18.03 -16.61 -18.73
C ASP A 12 18.92 -15.72 -17.83
N GLY A 13 18.33 -14.82 -17.03
CA GLY A 13 19.05 -13.95 -16.08
C GLY A 13 19.83 -12.80 -16.74
N GLU A 14 19.51 -12.47 -18.00
CA GLU A 14 20.15 -11.38 -18.72
C GLU A 14 19.67 -10.00 -18.22
N ASP A 15 20.53 -8.99 -18.34
CA ASP A 15 20.20 -7.60 -17.95
C ASP A 15 19.23 -6.96 -18.96
N ILE A 16 17.94 -7.14 -18.70
CA ILE A 16 16.82 -6.57 -19.46
C ILE A 16 16.54 -5.10 -19.14
N LEU A 17 17.24 -4.47 -18.19
CA LEU A 17 16.97 -3.09 -17.76
C LEU A 17 17.16 -2.09 -18.91
N LYS A 18 18.07 -2.38 -19.84
CA LYS A 18 18.32 -1.57 -21.05
C LYS A 18 17.16 -1.59 -22.04
N ASN A 19 16.27 -2.58 -21.93
CA ASN A 19 15.08 -2.73 -22.77
C ASN A 19 13.82 -2.14 -22.12
N LEU A 20 13.91 -1.69 -20.87
CA LEU A 20 12.82 -1.06 -20.14
C LEU A 20 12.91 0.47 -20.24
N ASP A 21 11.79 1.10 -20.59
CA ASP A 21 11.64 2.55 -20.52
C ASP A 21 11.44 2.99 -19.06
N LEU A 22 12.55 3.08 -18.32
CA LEU A 22 12.54 3.46 -16.90
C LEU A 22 12.08 4.90 -16.68
N SER A 23 11.99 5.74 -17.72
CA SER A 23 11.42 7.09 -17.60
C SER A 23 9.93 7.07 -17.22
N LYS A 24 9.25 5.94 -17.46
CA LYS A 24 7.86 5.67 -17.07
C LYS A 24 7.75 4.74 -15.86
N ALA A 25 8.85 4.32 -15.26
CA ALA A 25 8.84 3.52 -14.05
C ALA A 25 8.35 4.36 -12.87
N LYS A 26 7.03 4.35 -12.66
CA LYS A 26 6.38 5.08 -11.57
C LYS A 26 6.14 4.12 -10.40
N ARG A 27 6.67 4.45 -9.23
CA ARG A 27 6.20 3.84 -7.97
C ARG A 27 4.82 4.43 -7.67
N SER A 28 3.75 3.77 -8.16
CA SER A 28 2.37 4.25 -8.04
C SER A 28 1.92 4.51 -6.59
N THR A 29 2.63 3.95 -5.61
CA THR A 29 2.31 4.03 -4.18
C THR A 29 2.84 5.28 -3.45
N GLN A 30 3.55 6.20 -4.12
CA GLN A 30 4.23 7.33 -3.45
C GLN A 30 3.43 8.63 -3.33
N GLU A 31 2.26 8.77 -3.98
CA GLU A 31 1.49 10.02 -3.89
C GLU A 31 0.69 10.08 -2.59
N THR A 32 1.21 10.78 -1.58
CA THR A 32 0.49 11.05 -0.32
C THR A 32 -0.46 12.23 -0.49
N LYS A 33 -1.76 12.01 -0.34
CA LYS A 33 -2.78 13.07 -0.31
C LYS A 33 -3.21 13.35 1.13
N ARG A 34 -3.29 14.64 1.51
CA ARG A 34 -3.82 15.04 2.82
C ARG A 34 -5.35 15.05 2.79
N VAL A 35 -5.95 14.50 3.84
CA VAL A 35 -7.39 14.50 4.07
C VAL A 35 -7.67 15.01 5.48
N ASN A 36 -8.76 15.74 5.66
CA ASN A 36 -9.25 16.17 6.97
C ASN A 36 -10.47 15.32 7.33
N VAL A 37 -10.54 14.86 8.57
CA VAL A 37 -11.62 14.00 9.08
C VAL A 37 -11.92 14.42 10.51
N ASP A 38 -13.20 14.65 10.80
CA ASP A 38 -13.66 14.90 12.16
C ASP A 38 -14.01 13.59 12.87
N PHE A 39 -13.65 13.50 14.15
CA PHE A 39 -13.92 12.34 14.98
C PHE A 39 -14.64 12.76 16.27
N PRO A 40 -15.62 11.98 16.74
CA PRO A 40 -16.19 12.19 18.07
C PRO A 40 -15.12 12.10 19.16
N SER A 41 -15.25 12.88 20.24
CA SER A 41 -14.26 12.91 21.33
C SER A 41 -13.95 11.53 21.91
N TRP A 42 -14.98 10.70 22.13
CA TRP A 42 -14.81 9.35 22.65
C TRP A 42 -13.91 8.47 21.77
N MET A 43 -13.93 8.70 20.45
CA MET A 43 -13.13 7.95 19.51
C MET A 43 -11.66 8.42 19.55
N ILE A 44 -11.43 9.73 19.67
CA ILE A 44 -10.08 10.29 19.86
C ILE A 44 -9.46 9.74 21.14
N ASP A 45 -10.20 9.75 22.25
CA ASP A 45 -9.73 9.22 23.54
C ASP A 45 -9.37 7.73 23.48
N SER A 46 -10.09 6.97 22.64
CA SER A 46 -9.84 5.55 22.43
C SER A 46 -8.59 5.33 21.57
N LEU A 47 -8.43 6.11 20.51
CA LEU A 47 -7.25 6.10 19.63
C LEU A 47 -5.98 6.49 20.39
N ASP A 48 -6.06 7.48 21.28
CA ASP A 48 -4.91 7.94 22.08
C ASP A 48 -4.44 6.92 23.10
N ARG A 49 -5.39 6.26 23.78
CA ARG A 49 -5.07 5.16 24.71
C ARG A 49 -4.34 4.05 23.98
N GLU A 50 -4.81 3.66 22.80
CA GLU A 50 -4.20 2.58 22.04
C GLU A 50 -2.83 2.98 21.47
N ALA A 51 -2.73 4.18 20.90
CA ALA A 51 -1.47 4.71 20.40
C ALA A 51 -0.41 4.75 21.51
N SER A 52 -0.80 5.18 22.73
CA SER A 52 0.08 5.19 23.90
C SER A 52 0.47 3.78 24.36
N ARG A 53 -0.48 2.83 24.36
CA ARG A 53 -0.24 1.43 24.74
C ARG A 53 0.77 0.74 23.83
N VAL A 54 0.71 1.02 22.53
CA VAL A 54 1.60 0.45 21.52
C VAL A 54 2.90 1.26 21.37
N GLY A 55 2.93 2.51 21.84
CA GLY A 55 4.10 3.39 21.75
C GLY A 55 4.25 4.05 20.37
N VAL A 56 3.14 4.39 19.71
CA VAL A 56 3.11 5.01 18.38
C VAL A 56 2.25 6.28 18.37
N THR A 57 2.27 7.02 17.27
CA THR A 57 1.40 8.19 17.11
C THR A 57 -0.05 7.79 16.79
N ARG A 58 -0.99 8.67 17.11
CA ARG A 58 -2.40 8.54 16.68
C ARG A 58 -2.54 8.34 15.17
N GLN A 59 -1.72 9.04 14.38
CA GLN A 59 -1.76 8.91 12.92
C GLN A 59 -1.30 7.53 12.45
N SER A 60 -0.32 6.94 13.15
CA SER A 60 0.15 5.58 12.86
C SER A 60 -0.95 4.54 13.12
N ILE A 61 -1.64 4.62 14.27
CA ILE A 61 -2.71 3.65 14.58
C ILE A 61 -3.89 3.75 13.60
N ILE A 62 -4.28 4.98 13.23
CA ILE A 62 -5.30 5.21 12.19
C ILE A 62 -4.90 4.57 10.86
N LYS A 63 -3.64 4.74 10.44
CA LYS A 63 -3.14 4.18 9.18
C LYS A 63 -3.17 2.64 9.19
N VAL A 64 -2.69 2.02 10.27
CA VAL A 64 -2.64 0.56 10.41
C VAL A 64 -4.04 -0.03 10.36
N TRP A 65 -4.96 0.45 11.19
CA TRP A 65 -6.32 -0.08 11.23
C TRP A 65 -7.09 0.13 9.93
N LEU A 66 -6.89 1.27 9.26
CA LEU A 66 -7.50 1.50 7.95
C LEU A 66 -6.94 0.52 6.90
N ALA A 67 -5.62 0.29 6.88
CA ALA A 67 -5.00 -0.67 5.98
C ALA A 67 -5.53 -2.10 6.22
N GLU A 68 -5.54 -2.55 7.48
CA GLU A 68 -6.09 -3.86 7.87
C GLU A 68 -7.55 -4.02 7.45
N ARG A 69 -8.38 -2.97 7.65
CA ARG A 69 -9.79 -3.02 7.24
C ARG A 69 -9.94 -3.11 5.73
N LEU A 70 -9.15 -2.37 4.97
CA LEU A 70 -9.16 -2.41 3.49
C LEU A 70 -8.69 -3.76 2.95
N GLU A 71 -7.62 -4.32 3.49
CA GLU A 71 -7.10 -5.65 3.13
C GLU A 71 -8.12 -6.75 3.42
N ASN A 72 -8.79 -6.68 4.56
CA ASN A 72 -9.88 -7.59 4.91
C ASN A 72 -11.01 -7.51 3.87
N LEU A 73 -11.43 -6.32 3.48
CA LEU A 73 -12.50 -6.15 2.48
C LEU A 73 -12.11 -6.69 1.11
N GLN A 74 -10.87 -6.48 0.66
CA GLN A 74 -10.36 -7.01 -0.60
C GLN A 74 -10.29 -8.54 -0.58
N SER A 75 -9.80 -9.12 0.52
CA SER A 75 -9.70 -10.57 0.70
C SER A 75 -11.07 -11.27 0.69
N HIS A 76 -12.12 -10.62 1.15
CA HIS A 76 -13.49 -11.15 1.11
C HIS A 76 -14.13 -11.04 -0.28
N HIS A 77 -13.77 -10.03 -1.09
CA HIS A 77 -14.26 -9.91 -2.47
C HIS A 77 -13.69 -10.98 -3.40
N VAL A 78 -12.47 -11.47 -3.16
CA VAL A 78 -11.84 -12.53 -3.97
C VAL A 78 -12.45 -13.92 -3.70
N LYS A 79 -13.07 -14.14 -2.53
CA LYS A 79 -13.65 -15.46 -2.17
C LYS A 79 -15.10 -15.66 -2.63
N HIS A 80 -15.74 -14.63 -3.20
CA HIS A 80 -17.13 -14.65 -3.64
C HIS A 80 -17.31 -14.32 -5.14
N GLY A 81 -16.24 -14.41 -5.93
CA GLY A 81 -16.25 -14.22 -7.39
C GLY A 81 -15.83 -15.47 -8.14
#